data_AF-A0A7J8LTK9-F1
#
_entry.id   AF-A0A7J8LTK9-F1
#
_cell.length_a   1.000
_cell.length_b   1.000
_cell.length_c   1.000
_cell.angle_alpha   90.00
_cell.angle_beta   90.00
_cell.angle_gamma   90.00
#
_symmetry.space_group_name_H-M   'P 1'
#
loop_
_entity.id
_entity.type
_entity.pdbx_description
1 polymer ?
#
loop_
_entity_poly.entity_id
_entity_poly.type
_entity_poly.pdbx_seq_one_letter_code
_entity_poly.pdbx_strand_id
1 'polypeptide(L)'
;MVMKEPTTEQQFLAFTSLYRVSPYYQFAHFTANQAIIEAFEKDQETNNNRALHVIDFNVSYGFQWPSLIQSLSQSGKRVSLRLTGYGRSLEELQETEARLVSFAKGFCNLVFEFQGLLRSSPKLIINQREKKNETVAVNLVFHLSNFMEMSQTLKSVHSLKPSIVILVEQEGNPRVRNFLSRLMESLHYFAAMFDSLDDCLPQESTERLSIERNHLGKEIKAMINSENLDEENKGTWKNMMERHGFGGMKLSSKCLMQAKLLLKVRTHNYSPLPCEGENTNGGFRVFQRDEGKALSLGWQDRCLLTVSAWQCV
;
A
#
# COMPACT_ATOMS: atom_id res chain seq x y z
N MET A 1 -3.88 26.75 -17.14
CA MET A 1 -2.52 26.81 -16.56
C MET A 1 -2.07 25.37 -16.30
N VAL A 2 -1.14 24.84 -17.10
CA VAL A 2 -0.62 23.48 -16.87
C VAL A 2 0.31 23.55 -15.65
N MET A 3 -0.05 22.89 -14.55
CA MET A 3 0.82 22.81 -13.38
C MET A 3 2.18 22.21 -13.79
N LYS A 4 3.27 22.93 -13.48
CA LYS A 4 4.64 22.44 -13.68
C LYS A 4 4.82 21.14 -12.88
N GLU A 5 5.44 20.13 -13.50
CA GLU A 5 5.69 18.88 -12.79
C GLU A 5 6.67 19.08 -11.63
N PRO A 6 6.37 18.50 -10.44
CA PRO A 6 7.25 18.62 -9.29
C PRO A 6 8.55 17.83 -9.51
N THR A 7 9.67 18.34 -9.01
CA THR A 7 10.95 17.62 -9.01
C THR A 7 10.88 16.36 -8.15
N THR A 8 11.81 15.42 -8.32
CA THR A 8 11.90 14.19 -7.49
C THR A 8 11.97 14.51 -6.00
N GLU A 9 12.75 15.52 -5.63
CA GLU A 9 12.88 16.01 -4.25
C GLU A 9 11.55 16.57 -3.72
N GLN A 10 10.85 17.41 -4.51
CA GLN A 10 9.53 17.93 -4.13
C GLN A 10 8.50 16.82 -3.93
N GLN A 11 8.53 15.79 -4.79
CA GLN A 11 7.66 14.61 -4.65
C GLN A 11 7.99 13.83 -3.38
N PHE A 12 9.28 13.62 -3.08
CA PHE A 12 9.72 12.92 -1.87
C PHE A 12 9.32 13.65 -0.60
N LEU A 13 9.52 14.98 -0.55
CA LEU A 13 9.12 15.80 0.59
C LEU A 13 7.61 15.79 0.78
N ALA A 14 6.83 15.98 -0.28
CA ALA A 14 5.37 15.95 -0.20
C ALA A 14 4.83 14.58 0.22
N PHE A 15 5.42 13.48 -0.28
CA PHE A 15 5.08 12.12 0.16
C PHE A 15 5.41 11.92 1.65
N THR A 16 6.60 12.35 2.09
CA THR A 16 7.03 12.22 3.49
C THR A 16 6.12 13.01 4.43
N SER A 17 5.77 14.24 4.04
CA SER A 17 4.80 15.07 4.74
C SER A 17 3.44 14.40 4.84
N LEU A 18 2.89 13.91 3.72
CA LEU A 18 1.60 13.22 3.73
C LEU A 18 1.62 11.96 4.61
N TYR A 19 2.69 11.16 4.55
CA TYR A 19 2.88 10.00 5.42
C TYR A 19 2.89 10.35 6.91
N ARG A 20 3.44 11.52 7.25
CA ARG A 20 3.51 12.02 8.63
C ARG A 20 2.15 12.50 9.12
N VAL A 21 1.48 13.34 8.35
CA VAL A 21 0.27 14.06 8.80
C VAL A 21 -1.03 13.29 8.58
N SER A 22 -1.06 12.34 7.63
CA SER A 22 -2.25 11.54 7.31
C SER A 22 -2.05 10.05 7.62
N PRO A 23 -3.09 9.33 8.09
CA PRO A 23 -3.06 7.89 8.24
C PRO A 23 -3.10 7.12 6.90
N TYR A 24 -3.31 7.80 5.77
CA TYR A 24 -3.53 7.17 4.46
C TYR A 24 -2.54 6.04 4.14
N TYR A 25 -1.25 6.35 4.04
CA TYR A 25 -0.25 5.33 3.71
C TYR A 25 0.03 4.34 4.84
N GLN A 26 0.02 4.78 6.09
CA GLN A 26 0.27 3.87 7.21
C GLN A 26 -0.85 2.87 7.42
N PHE A 27 -2.10 3.25 7.16
CA PHE A 27 -3.20 2.30 7.20
C PHE A 27 -2.95 1.18 6.21
N ALA A 28 -2.59 1.53 4.96
CA ALA A 28 -2.28 0.55 3.92
C ALA A 28 -1.11 -0.35 4.34
N HIS A 29 0.01 0.27 4.71
CA HIS A 29 1.24 -0.45 5.03
C HIS A 29 1.13 -1.32 6.29
N PHE A 30 0.53 -0.81 7.36
CA PHE A 30 0.43 -1.56 8.62
C PHE A 30 -0.54 -2.73 8.49
N THR A 31 -1.71 -2.49 7.88
CA THR A 31 -2.69 -3.56 7.63
C THR A 31 -2.10 -4.65 6.72
N ALA A 32 -1.39 -4.26 5.65
CA ALA A 32 -0.67 -5.19 4.78
C ALA A 32 0.38 -6.00 5.55
N ASN A 33 1.24 -5.32 6.31
CA ASN A 33 2.30 -5.97 7.07
C ASN A 33 1.76 -6.93 8.13
N GLN A 34 0.67 -6.61 8.81
CA GLN A 34 0.04 -7.50 9.77
C GLN A 34 -0.49 -8.78 9.11
N ALA A 35 -1.13 -8.66 7.94
CA ALA A 35 -1.56 -9.82 7.18
C ALA A 35 -0.37 -10.67 6.68
N ILE A 36 0.72 -10.03 6.25
CA ILE A 36 1.96 -10.72 5.86
C ILE A 36 2.59 -11.47 7.04
N ILE A 37 2.66 -10.84 8.22
CA ILE A 37 3.18 -11.46 9.44
C ILE A 37 2.37 -12.70 9.80
N GLU A 38 1.05 -12.63 9.74
CA GLU A 38 0.18 -13.77 10.06
C GLU A 38 0.32 -14.92 9.05
N ALA A 39 0.44 -14.60 7.76
CA ALA A 39 0.73 -15.62 6.74
C ALA A 39 2.08 -16.29 6.99
N PHE A 40 3.10 -15.50 7.37
CA PHE A 40 4.41 -16.03 7.76
C PHE A 40 4.32 -16.92 8.99
N GLU A 41 3.66 -16.48 10.07
CA GLU A 41 3.47 -17.27 11.30
C GLU A 41 2.77 -18.60 11.03
N LYS A 42 1.69 -18.59 10.23
CA LYS A 42 0.94 -19.79 9.84
C LYS A 42 1.82 -20.78 9.07
N ASP A 43 2.59 -20.30 8.08
CA ASP A 43 3.49 -21.16 7.34
C ASP A 43 4.59 -21.75 8.22
N GLN A 44 5.05 -21.02 9.25
CA GLN A 44 6.07 -21.52 10.19
C GLN A 44 5.59 -22.71 11.03
N GLU A 45 4.29 -22.85 11.28
CA GLU A 45 3.72 -24.02 11.96
C GLU A 45 3.88 -25.30 11.11
N THR A 46 3.95 -25.13 9.79
CA THR A 46 4.05 -26.24 8.82
C THR A 46 5.47 -26.43 8.25
N ASN A 47 6.25 -25.34 8.15
CA ASN A 47 7.57 -25.29 7.53
C ASN A 47 8.57 -24.62 8.47
N ASN A 48 9.61 -25.33 8.89
CA ASN A 48 10.56 -24.83 9.91
C ASN A 48 11.76 -24.04 9.33
N ASN A 49 11.56 -23.22 8.29
CA ASN A 49 12.67 -22.53 7.62
C ASN A 49 12.85 -21.05 8.01
N ARG A 50 11.88 -20.44 8.71
CA ARG A 50 11.94 -19.04 9.23
C ARG A 50 12.42 -18.01 8.19
N ALA A 51 12.09 -18.25 6.93
CA ALA A 51 12.46 -17.42 5.79
C ALA A 51 11.20 -16.82 5.16
N LEU A 52 11.15 -15.50 5.10
CA LEU A 52 10.10 -14.72 4.45
C LEU A 52 10.69 -14.02 3.23
N HIS A 53 10.07 -14.20 2.07
CA HIS A 53 10.35 -13.44 0.87
C HIS A 53 9.14 -12.56 0.52
N VAL A 54 9.36 -11.25 0.54
CA VAL A 54 8.37 -10.27 0.12
C VAL A 54 8.71 -9.77 -1.27
N ILE A 55 7.74 -9.80 -2.18
CA ILE A 55 7.83 -9.24 -3.53
C ILE A 55 6.94 -8.00 -3.58
N ASP A 56 7.56 -6.82 -3.62
CA ASP A 56 6.87 -5.53 -3.65
C ASP A 56 6.96 -4.90 -5.03
N PHE A 57 5.83 -4.85 -5.73
CA PHE A 57 5.76 -4.31 -7.08
C PHE A 57 5.92 -2.78 -7.13
N ASN A 58 5.87 -2.09 -5.98
CA ASN A 58 6.13 -0.66 -5.91
C ASN A 58 6.83 -0.29 -4.61
N VAL A 59 8.15 -0.52 -4.55
CA VAL A 59 8.93 -0.24 -3.33
C VAL A 59 9.00 1.26 -3.02
N SER A 60 8.90 2.11 -4.05
CA SER A 60 8.93 3.57 -3.93
C SER A 60 10.09 4.02 -3.01
N TYR A 61 9.80 4.71 -1.91
CA TYR A 61 10.80 5.19 -0.96
C TYR A 61 11.12 4.19 0.18
N GLY A 62 10.45 3.04 0.22
CA GLY A 62 10.67 1.95 1.19
C GLY A 62 9.95 2.11 2.53
N PHE A 63 9.02 3.06 2.68
CA PHE A 63 8.44 3.42 3.99
C PHE A 63 7.59 2.32 4.66
N GLN A 64 7.09 1.35 3.89
CA GLN A 64 6.33 0.21 4.43
C GLN A 64 7.20 -0.72 5.30
N TRP A 65 8.43 -0.98 4.84
CA TRP A 65 9.23 -2.13 5.29
C TRP A 65 9.89 -2.00 6.67
N PRO A 66 10.27 -0.81 7.18
CA PRO A 66 10.80 -0.68 8.54
C PRO A 66 9.88 -1.27 9.61
N SER A 67 8.57 -1.08 9.50
CA SER A 67 7.61 -1.62 10.48
C SER A 67 7.53 -3.16 10.45
N LEU A 68 7.64 -3.78 9.26
CA LEU A 68 7.71 -5.23 9.11
C LEU A 68 9.02 -5.77 9.69
N ILE A 69 10.16 -5.16 9.33
CA ILE A 69 11.50 -5.49 9.84
C ILE A 69 11.51 -5.50 11.36
N GLN A 70 11.00 -4.44 11.97
CA GLN A 70 10.90 -4.31 13.43
C GLN A 70 10.01 -5.41 14.02
N SER A 71 8.81 -5.63 13.47
CA SER A 71 7.87 -6.64 14.00
C SER A 71 8.44 -8.07 13.94
N LEU A 72 9.13 -8.44 12.85
CA LEU A 72 9.77 -9.76 12.71
C LEU A 72 10.90 -9.96 13.74
N SER A 73 11.69 -8.90 13.98
CA SER A 73 12.79 -8.90 14.95
C SER A 73 12.32 -9.10 16.40
N GLN A 74 11.11 -8.65 16.75
CA GLN A 74 10.57 -8.73 18.11
C GLN A 74 10.25 -10.16 18.55
N SER A 75 10.16 -11.12 17.60
CA SER A 75 9.91 -12.53 17.93
C SER A 75 11.06 -13.20 18.70
N GLY A 76 12.24 -12.58 18.78
CA GLY A 76 13.44 -13.11 19.45
C GLY A 76 14.11 -14.30 18.75
N LYS A 77 13.42 -14.93 17.80
CA LYS A 77 13.93 -16.04 16.98
C LYS A 77 14.68 -15.48 15.76
N ARG A 78 15.65 -16.24 15.24
CA ARG A 78 16.32 -15.88 13.98
C ARG A 78 15.32 -15.94 12.83
N VAL A 79 15.30 -14.89 11.99
CA VAL A 79 14.43 -14.78 10.81
C VAL A 79 15.27 -14.32 9.62
N SER A 80 15.04 -14.89 8.44
CA SER A 80 15.56 -14.36 7.19
C SER A 80 14.44 -13.61 6.48
N LEU A 81 14.69 -12.35 6.14
CA LEU A 81 13.79 -11.52 5.33
C LEU A 81 14.50 -11.15 4.03
N ARG A 82 13.95 -11.62 2.92
CA ARG A 82 14.32 -11.18 1.58
C ARG A 82 13.24 -10.26 1.04
N LEU A 83 13.63 -9.08 0.54
CA LEU A 83 12.72 -8.13 -0.07
C LEU A 83 13.14 -7.89 -1.52
N THR A 84 12.30 -8.30 -2.46
CA THR A 84 12.45 -7.93 -3.87
C THR A 84 11.54 -6.73 -4.15
N GLY A 85 12.13 -5.57 -4.45
CA GLY A 85 11.40 -4.31 -4.65
C GLY A 85 11.50 -3.82 -6.10
N TYR A 86 10.35 -3.47 -6.69
CA TYR A 86 10.30 -2.86 -8.02
C TYR A 86 10.24 -1.34 -7.94
N GLY A 87 11.16 -0.68 -8.64
CA GLY A 87 11.33 0.77 -8.63
C GLY A 87 11.32 1.38 -10.03
N ARG A 88 11.20 2.71 -10.10
CA ARG A 88 11.15 3.45 -11.37
C ARG A 88 12.53 3.69 -11.98
N SER A 89 13.56 3.79 -11.15
CA SER A 89 14.94 4.03 -11.57
C SER A 89 15.90 3.26 -10.67
N LEU A 90 17.15 3.08 -11.15
CA LEU A 90 18.19 2.44 -10.36
C LEU A 90 18.58 3.28 -9.13
N GLU A 91 18.58 4.60 -9.28
CA GLU A 91 18.85 5.55 -8.19
C GLU A 91 17.84 5.41 -7.05
N GLU A 92 16.53 5.38 -7.36
CA GLU A 92 15.46 5.16 -6.37
C GLU A 92 15.64 3.84 -5.61
N LEU A 93 16.04 2.78 -6.32
CA LEU A 93 16.28 1.46 -5.75
C LEU A 93 17.53 1.45 -4.84
N GLN A 94 18.63 2.06 -5.28
CA GLN A 94 19.87 2.14 -4.52
C GLN A 94 19.69 2.92 -3.21
N GLU A 95 18.99 4.06 -3.26
CA GLU A 95 18.68 4.82 -2.06
C GLU A 95 17.78 4.05 -1.09
N THR A 96 16.77 3.36 -1.62
CA THR A 96 15.85 2.55 -0.82
C THR A 96 16.57 1.37 -0.17
N GLU A 97 17.42 0.68 -0.93
CA GLU A 97 18.30 -0.37 -0.42
C GLU A 97 19.17 0.15 0.72
N ALA A 98 19.88 1.27 0.51
CA ALA A 98 20.77 1.86 1.50
C ALA A 98 20.04 2.16 2.82
N ARG A 99 18.84 2.76 2.74
CA ARG A 99 18.00 3.05 3.92
C ARG A 99 17.57 1.77 4.65
N LEU A 100 17.05 0.78 3.91
CA LEU A 100 16.51 -0.45 4.51
C LEU A 100 17.60 -1.35 5.08
N VAL A 101 18.73 -1.51 4.38
CA VAL A 101 19.89 -2.26 4.86
C VAL A 101 20.49 -1.59 6.10
N SER A 102 20.60 -0.26 6.10
CA SER A 102 21.05 0.49 7.29
C SER A 102 20.14 0.26 8.49
N PHE A 103 18.82 0.36 8.31
CA PHE A 103 17.83 0.11 9.37
C PHE A 103 17.88 -1.35 9.88
N ALA A 104 17.99 -2.33 8.98
CA ALA A 104 18.00 -3.75 9.33
C ALA A 104 19.24 -4.17 10.15
N LYS A 105 20.39 -3.50 9.99
CA LYS A 105 21.60 -3.75 10.79
C LYS A 105 21.39 -3.58 12.30
N GLY A 106 20.35 -2.84 12.72
CA GLY A 106 20.00 -2.68 14.12
C GLY A 106 19.47 -3.96 14.81
N PHE A 107 19.19 -5.04 14.07
CA PHE A 107 18.52 -6.23 14.59
C PHE A 107 19.39 -7.49 14.42
N CYS A 108 19.97 -7.98 15.51
CA CYS A 108 20.93 -9.10 15.48
C CYS A 108 20.32 -10.46 15.07
N ASN A 109 19.02 -10.64 15.27
CA ASN A 109 18.29 -11.86 14.93
C ASN A 109 17.66 -11.83 13.53
N LEU A 110 17.86 -10.76 12.75
CA LEU A 110 17.30 -10.62 11.40
C LEU A 110 18.41 -10.68 10.34
N VAL A 111 18.29 -11.60 9.40
CA VAL A 111 19.12 -11.64 8.18
C VAL A 111 18.32 -10.97 7.06
N PHE A 112 18.72 -9.76 6.66
CA PHE A 112 18.02 -8.98 5.65
C PHE A 112 18.77 -8.99 4.30
N GLU A 113 18.05 -9.28 3.23
CA GLU A 113 18.52 -9.24 1.84
C GLU A 113 17.57 -8.38 1.01
N PHE A 114 18.09 -7.41 0.26
CA PHE A 114 17.31 -6.59 -0.67
C PHE A 114 17.71 -6.89 -2.12
N GLN A 115 16.72 -6.94 -3.01
CA GLN A 115 16.93 -7.06 -4.45
C GLN A 115 16.07 -6.03 -5.18
N GLY A 116 16.72 -5.03 -5.79
CA GLY A 116 16.04 -4.02 -6.61
C GLY A 116 15.85 -4.48 -8.07
N LEU A 117 14.65 -4.31 -8.61
CA LEU A 117 14.33 -4.56 -10.02
C LEU A 117 13.63 -3.36 -10.65
N LEU A 118 13.94 -3.05 -11.91
CA LEU A 118 13.22 -2.00 -12.64
C LEU A 118 11.84 -2.51 -13.05
N ARG A 119 10.81 -1.67 -12.91
CA ARG A 119 9.43 -2.01 -13.36
C ARG A 119 9.33 -2.37 -14.83
N SER A 120 10.16 -1.76 -15.69
CA SER A 120 10.22 -2.06 -17.12
C SER A 120 10.94 -3.37 -17.45
N SER A 121 11.47 -4.08 -16.46
CA SER A 121 12.23 -5.30 -16.69
C SER A 121 11.30 -6.46 -17.10
N PRO A 122 11.55 -7.15 -18.23
CA PRO A 122 10.78 -8.33 -18.65
C PRO A 122 10.99 -9.54 -17.73
N LYS A 123 11.95 -9.47 -16.80
CA LYS A 123 12.25 -10.52 -15.80
C LYS A 123 11.23 -10.54 -14.65
N LEU A 124 9.96 -10.23 -14.94
CA LEU A 124 8.99 -9.84 -13.93
C LEU A 124 8.93 -10.82 -12.76
N ILE A 125 9.04 -12.14 -12.95
CA ILE A 125 8.96 -13.10 -11.82
C ILE A 125 9.78 -14.41 -12.04
N ILE A 126 10.20 -14.70 -13.27
CA ILE A 126 10.49 -16.07 -13.76
C ILE A 126 11.64 -16.78 -13.02
N ASN A 127 12.55 -16.06 -12.35
CA ASN A 127 13.72 -16.65 -11.70
C ASN A 127 13.71 -16.58 -10.17
N GLN A 128 12.61 -16.13 -9.53
CA GLN A 128 12.63 -15.88 -8.08
C GLN A 128 12.41 -17.12 -7.20
N ARG A 129 12.05 -18.27 -7.80
CA ARG A 129 11.73 -19.52 -7.09
C ARG A 129 12.93 -20.44 -6.86
N GLU A 130 14.14 -19.90 -6.88
CA GLU A 130 15.37 -20.70 -6.72
C GLU A 130 15.60 -21.16 -5.26
N LYS A 131 15.02 -20.48 -4.25
CA LYS A 131 15.12 -20.90 -2.83
C LYS A 131 13.88 -21.72 -2.42
N LYS A 132 14.01 -23.05 -2.45
CA LYS A 132 12.97 -23.96 -1.94
C LYS A 132 12.78 -23.72 -0.42
N ASN A 133 11.53 -23.53 0.02
CA ASN A 133 11.04 -23.47 1.42
C ASN A 133 10.94 -22.09 2.12
N GLU A 134 10.74 -20.98 1.42
CA GLU A 134 10.39 -19.69 2.08
C GLU A 134 8.88 -19.40 1.98
N THR A 135 8.33 -18.68 2.96
CA THR A 135 7.01 -18.06 2.82
C THR A 135 7.12 -16.93 1.81
N VAL A 136 6.29 -16.94 0.77
CA VAL A 136 6.28 -15.88 -0.24
C VAL A 136 5.05 -15.01 -0.05
N ALA A 137 5.26 -13.71 0.15
CA ALA A 137 4.22 -12.71 0.22
C ALA A 137 4.36 -11.71 -0.94
N VAL A 138 3.25 -11.42 -1.63
CA VAL A 138 3.24 -10.44 -2.72
C VAL A 138 2.48 -9.20 -2.30
N ASN A 139 3.08 -8.03 -2.51
CA ASN A 139 2.55 -6.73 -2.12
C ASN A 139 2.24 -5.88 -3.36
N LEU A 140 0.94 -5.64 -3.60
CA LEU A 140 0.42 -4.84 -4.72
C LEU A 140 -0.20 -3.54 -4.18
N VAL A 141 0.63 -2.67 -3.59
CA VAL A 141 0.20 -1.41 -2.97
C VAL A 141 0.35 -0.24 -3.96
N PHE A 142 -0.77 0.36 -4.37
CA PHE A 142 -0.83 1.49 -5.32
C PHE A 142 -0.08 1.27 -6.66
N HIS A 143 0.27 0.03 -6.99
CA HIS A 143 1.10 -0.30 -8.16
C HIS A 143 0.30 -0.28 -9.48
N LEU A 144 -1.02 -0.23 -9.41
CA LEU A 144 -1.85 -0.79 -10.46
C LEU A 144 -2.56 0.30 -11.28
N SER A 145 -1.85 0.88 -12.25
CA SER A 145 -2.43 1.89 -13.16
C SER A 145 -2.65 1.38 -14.60
N ASN A 146 -2.00 0.31 -15.06
CA ASN A 146 -2.09 -0.20 -16.45
C ASN A 146 -2.55 -1.68 -16.55
N PHE A 147 -3.70 -1.94 -17.21
CA PHE A 147 -4.38 -3.25 -17.24
C PHE A 147 -3.66 -4.35 -18.03
N MET A 148 -3.00 -4.05 -19.15
CA MET A 148 -2.34 -5.09 -19.95
C MET A 148 -1.13 -5.68 -19.23
N GLU A 149 -0.36 -4.83 -18.56
CA GLU A 149 0.69 -5.24 -17.64
C GLU A 149 0.09 -6.03 -16.46
N MET A 150 -1.11 -5.65 -15.98
CA MET A 150 -1.77 -6.34 -14.86
C MET A 150 -2.04 -7.82 -15.10
N SER A 151 -2.65 -8.20 -16.22
CA SER A 151 -3.01 -9.61 -16.43
C SER A 151 -1.75 -10.49 -16.47
N GLN A 152 -0.68 -9.99 -17.09
CA GLN A 152 0.60 -10.70 -17.13
C GLN A 152 1.24 -10.77 -15.73
N THR A 153 1.20 -9.69 -14.96
CA THR A 153 1.65 -9.68 -13.56
C THR A 153 0.89 -10.69 -12.73
N LEU A 154 -0.45 -10.69 -12.77
CA LEU A 154 -1.27 -11.61 -11.98
C LEU A 154 -1.05 -13.08 -12.37
N LYS A 155 -0.93 -13.39 -13.67
CA LYS A 155 -0.55 -14.75 -14.12
C LYS A 155 0.80 -15.17 -13.56
N SER A 156 1.77 -14.26 -13.60
CA SER A 156 3.11 -14.52 -13.08
C SER A 156 3.07 -14.72 -11.56
N VAL A 157 2.34 -13.87 -10.82
CA VAL A 157 2.18 -13.98 -9.37
C VAL A 157 1.51 -15.31 -9.02
N HIS A 158 0.47 -15.69 -9.75
CA HIS A 158 -0.23 -16.95 -9.54
C HIS A 158 0.72 -18.16 -9.72
N SER A 159 1.63 -18.10 -10.70
CA SER A 159 2.63 -19.15 -10.94
C SER A 159 3.61 -19.37 -9.78
N LEU A 160 3.86 -18.33 -8.96
CA LEU A 160 4.69 -18.45 -7.75
C LEU A 160 4.00 -19.24 -6.64
N LYS A 161 2.66 -19.27 -6.65
CA LYS A 161 1.82 -19.78 -5.56
C LYS A 161 2.21 -19.16 -4.21
N PRO A 162 2.12 -17.82 -4.06
CA PRO A 162 2.46 -17.15 -2.80
C PRO A 162 1.50 -17.58 -1.69
N SER A 163 2.00 -17.53 -0.46
CA SER A 163 1.20 -17.79 0.75
C SER A 163 0.15 -16.71 0.97
N ILE A 164 0.42 -15.48 0.51
CA ILE A 164 -0.51 -14.36 0.54
C ILE A 164 -0.20 -13.33 -0.56
N VAL A 165 -1.25 -12.75 -1.13
CA VAL A 165 -1.19 -11.55 -1.98
C VAL A 165 -1.98 -10.44 -1.32
N ILE A 166 -1.32 -9.32 -1.04
CA ILE A 166 -1.96 -8.09 -0.56
C ILE A 166 -2.25 -7.19 -1.74
N LEU A 167 -3.47 -6.68 -1.79
CA LEU A 167 -3.91 -5.69 -2.76
C LEU A 167 -4.40 -4.44 -2.02
N VAL A 168 -3.82 -3.28 -2.35
CA VAL A 168 -4.31 -2.00 -1.87
C VAL A 168 -4.72 -1.14 -3.06
N GLU A 169 -6.02 -0.85 -3.11
CA GLU A 169 -6.65 -0.05 -4.15
C GLU A 169 -7.05 1.32 -3.61
N GLN A 170 -6.86 2.35 -4.45
CA GLN A 170 -7.40 3.68 -4.21
C GLN A 170 -8.87 3.72 -4.64
N GLU A 171 -9.73 4.21 -3.77
CA GLU A 171 -11.14 4.41 -4.05
C GLU A 171 -11.35 5.69 -4.88
N GLY A 172 -12.35 5.72 -5.77
CA GLY A 172 -12.60 6.88 -6.63
C GLY A 172 -11.95 6.84 -8.02
N ASN A 173 -11.31 5.73 -8.40
CA ASN A 173 -10.86 5.46 -9.77
C ASN A 173 -11.63 4.28 -10.40
N PRO A 174 -12.88 4.47 -10.86
CA PRO A 174 -13.59 3.42 -11.58
C PRO A 174 -13.00 3.30 -12.99
N ARG A 175 -12.17 2.26 -13.19
CA ARG A 175 -11.50 1.90 -14.46
C ARG A 175 -12.42 1.68 -15.66
N VAL A 176 -13.73 1.78 -15.46
CA VAL A 176 -14.80 1.21 -16.30
C VAL A 176 -15.83 2.26 -16.71
N ARG A 177 -15.65 3.53 -16.35
CA ARG A 177 -16.63 4.57 -16.68
C ARG A 177 -16.06 5.57 -17.68
N ASN A 178 -16.96 6.21 -18.43
CA ASN A 178 -16.59 7.33 -19.30
C ASN A 178 -15.84 8.42 -18.51
N PHE A 179 -15.10 9.27 -19.23
CA PHE A 179 -14.27 10.31 -18.61
C PHE A 179 -15.02 11.13 -17.54
N LEU A 180 -16.26 11.56 -17.83
CA LEU A 180 -17.06 12.36 -16.91
C LEU A 180 -17.29 11.65 -15.58
N SER A 181 -17.63 10.37 -15.62
CA SER A 181 -17.86 9.59 -14.40
C SER A 181 -16.58 9.34 -13.61
N ARG A 182 -15.44 9.12 -14.29
CA ARG A 182 -14.12 9.02 -13.62
C ARG A 182 -13.78 10.33 -12.92
N LEU A 183 -13.96 11.45 -13.64
CA LEU A 183 -13.73 12.79 -13.12
C LEU A 183 -14.59 13.05 -11.89
N MET A 184 -15.89 12.76 -11.93
CA MET A 184 -16.78 12.94 -10.77
C MET A 184 -16.35 12.13 -9.55
N GLU A 185 -16.04 10.84 -9.73
CA GLU A 185 -15.62 9.99 -8.60
C GLU A 185 -14.26 10.41 -8.03
N SER A 186 -13.34 10.84 -8.90
CA SER A 186 -12.06 11.39 -8.50
C SER A 186 -12.21 12.74 -7.80
N LEU A 187 -13.14 13.61 -8.22
CA LEU A 187 -13.43 14.87 -7.54
C LEU A 187 -13.90 14.62 -6.10
N HIS A 188 -14.80 13.66 -5.87
CA HIS A 188 -15.22 13.31 -4.52
C HIS A 188 -14.08 12.71 -3.69
N TYR A 189 -13.20 11.90 -4.30
CA TYR A 189 -12.01 11.38 -3.62
C TYR A 189 -11.05 12.51 -3.23
N PHE A 190 -10.69 13.38 -4.16
CA PHE A 190 -9.76 14.48 -3.89
C PHE A 190 -10.38 15.49 -2.93
N ALA A 191 -11.66 15.82 -3.02
CA ALA A 191 -12.33 16.66 -2.03
C ALA A 191 -12.15 16.10 -0.62
N ALA A 192 -12.42 14.80 -0.40
CA ALA A 192 -12.21 14.16 0.89
C ALA A 192 -10.74 14.18 1.36
N MET A 193 -9.78 14.01 0.44
CA MET A 193 -8.35 14.13 0.78
C MET A 193 -7.98 15.56 1.18
N PHE A 194 -8.43 16.57 0.44
CA PHE A 194 -8.17 17.98 0.75
C PHE A 194 -8.86 18.40 2.05
N ASP A 195 -10.11 18.00 2.28
CA ASP A 195 -10.83 18.23 3.54
C ASP A 195 -10.09 17.60 4.72
N SER A 196 -9.54 16.40 4.56
CA SER A 196 -8.75 15.75 5.62
C SER A 196 -7.45 16.49 5.94
N LEU A 197 -6.83 17.16 4.96
CA LEU A 197 -5.66 17.99 5.17
C LEU A 197 -6.02 19.33 5.82
N ASP A 198 -7.17 19.90 5.45
CA ASP A 198 -7.72 21.12 6.06
C ASP A 198 -7.98 20.96 7.56
N ASP A 199 -8.54 19.81 7.95
CA ASP A 199 -8.79 19.47 9.36
C ASP A 199 -7.49 19.28 10.18
N CYS A 200 -6.43 18.78 9.54
CA CYS A 200 -5.17 18.44 10.22
C CYS A 200 -4.11 19.55 10.17
N LEU A 201 -4.19 20.50 9.23
CA LEU A 201 -3.14 21.49 8.98
C LEU A 201 -3.69 22.90 8.78
N PRO A 202 -3.03 23.94 9.36
CA PRO A 202 -3.41 25.33 9.14
C PRO A 202 -3.46 25.72 7.66
N GLN A 203 -4.33 26.66 7.31
CA GLN A 203 -4.52 27.14 5.94
C GLN A 203 -3.23 27.66 5.29
N GLU A 204 -2.41 28.39 6.05
CA GLU A 204 -1.14 28.97 5.57
C GLU A 204 0.05 28.00 5.66
N SER A 205 -0.20 26.70 5.86
CA SER A 205 0.84 25.69 6.01
C SER A 205 1.55 25.43 4.68
N THR A 206 2.85 25.72 4.62
CA THR A 206 3.72 25.39 3.48
C THR A 206 3.83 23.88 3.26
N GLU A 207 3.70 23.08 4.34
CA GLU A 207 3.63 21.63 4.26
C GLU A 207 2.34 21.18 3.56
N ARG A 208 1.18 21.75 3.94
CA ARG A 208 -0.10 21.47 3.29
C ARG A 208 -0.03 21.79 1.80
N LEU A 209 0.43 22.99 1.46
CA LEU A 209 0.62 23.42 0.07
C LEU A 209 1.55 22.49 -0.71
N SER A 210 2.61 21.98 -0.07
CA SER A 210 3.52 21.00 -0.67
C SER A 210 2.80 19.68 -1.00
N ILE A 211 1.99 19.15 -0.06
CA ILE A 211 1.20 17.94 -0.27
C ILE A 211 0.18 18.15 -1.40
N GLU A 212 -0.66 19.18 -1.29
CA GLU A 212 -1.73 19.46 -2.24
C GLU A 212 -1.19 19.66 -3.66
N ARG A 213 -0.09 20.41 -3.81
CA ARG A 213 0.48 20.71 -5.13
C ARG A 213 1.33 19.57 -5.69
N ASN A 214 2.28 19.06 -4.91
CA ASN A 214 3.33 18.19 -5.42
C ASN A 214 2.99 16.70 -5.30
N HIS A 215 1.99 16.35 -4.49
CA HIS A 215 1.49 14.99 -4.34
C HIS A 215 0.11 14.84 -4.99
N LEU A 216 -0.94 15.45 -4.42
CA LEU A 216 -2.32 15.32 -4.93
C LEU A 216 -2.47 15.93 -6.32
N GLY A 217 -1.87 17.10 -6.58
CA GLY A 217 -1.88 17.74 -7.89
C GLY A 217 -1.25 16.90 -9.00
N LYS A 218 -0.23 16.09 -8.67
CA LYS A 218 0.37 15.12 -9.60
C LYS A 218 -0.60 13.98 -9.89
N GLU A 219 -1.27 13.43 -8.88
CA GLU A 219 -2.28 12.38 -9.06
C GLU A 219 -3.48 12.88 -9.89
N ILE A 220 -3.95 14.10 -9.62
CA ILE A 220 -5.02 14.75 -10.40
C ILE A 220 -4.60 14.87 -11.86
N LYS A 221 -3.38 15.36 -12.14
CA LYS A 221 -2.87 15.48 -13.51
C LYS A 221 -2.78 14.13 -14.20
N ALA A 222 -2.28 13.10 -13.51
CA ALA A 222 -2.20 11.74 -14.04
C ALA A 222 -3.58 11.15 -14.36
N MET A 223 -4.57 11.38 -13.50
CA MET A 223 -5.96 10.93 -13.70
C MET A 223 -6.60 11.60 -14.92
N ILE A 224 -6.44 12.91 -15.08
CA ILE A 224 -6.97 13.68 -16.22
C ILE A 224 -6.34 13.20 -17.53
N ASN A 225 -5.03 12.97 -17.53
CA ASN A 225 -4.28 12.55 -18.71
C ASN A 225 -4.43 11.05 -19.01
N SER A 226 -5.06 10.27 -18.13
CA SER A 226 -5.33 8.86 -18.38
C SER A 226 -6.34 8.75 -19.52
N GLU A 227 -5.88 8.30 -20.68
CA GLU A 227 -6.74 7.96 -21.82
C GLU A 227 -7.69 6.82 -21.45
N ASN A 228 -8.79 6.71 -22.20
CA ASN A 228 -9.81 5.69 -21.95
C ASN A 228 -9.21 4.31 -22.23
N LEU A 229 -9.16 3.46 -21.21
CA LEU A 229 -8.84 2.04 -21.37
C LEU A 229 -9.98 1.36 -22.15
N ASP A 230 -9.63 0.41 -23.01
CA ASP A 230 -10.57 -0.31 -23.88
C ASP A 230 -11.75 -0.95 -23.12
N GLU A 231 -12.88 -1.04 -23.83
CA GLU A 231 -14.16 -1.62 -23.39
C GLU A 231 -14.08 -3.08 -22.89
N GLU A 232 -13.00 -3.82 -23.17
CA GLU A 232 -12.79 -5.19 -22.67
C GLU A 232 -12.36 -5.24 -21.18
N ASN A 233 -12.01 -4.09 -20.59
CA ASN A 233 -11.42 -3.98 -19.25
C ASN A 233 -12.44 -3.70 -18.13
N LYS A 234 -13.71 -4.05 -18.34
CA LYS A 234 -14.82 -3.80 -17.40
C LYS A 234 -14.82 -4.81 -16.24
N GLY A 235 -14.34 -4.41 -15.06
CA GLY A 235 -14.46 -5.19 -13.84
C GLY A 235 -13.87 -4.52 -12.59
N THR A 236 -14.34 -4.93 -11.42
CA THR A 236 -13.72 -4.58 -10.14
C THR A 236 -12.41 -5.33 -9.95
N TRP A 237 -11.56 -4.85 -9.04
CA TRP A 237 -10.33 -5.54 -8.64
C TRP A 237 -10.58 -6.96 -8.17
N LYS A 238 -11.65 -7.17 -7.42
CA LYS A 238 -12.12 -8.48 -7.00
C LYS A 238 -12.34 -9.42 -8.18
N ASN A 239 -13.11 -9.01 -9.19
CA ASN A 239 -13.36 -9.84 -10.36
C ASN A 239 -12.05 -10.14 -11.12
N MET A 240 -11.10 -9.19 -11.15
CA MET A 240 -9.81 -9.41 -11.79
C MET A 240 -8.97 -10.45 -11.05
N MET A 241 -8.90 -10.36 -9.72
CA MET A 241 -8.21 -11.33 -8.88
C MET A 241 -8.83 -12.72 -9.06
N GLU A 242 -10.16 -12.84 -8.97
CA GLU A 242 -10.87 -14.12 -9.14
C GLU A 242 -10.66 -14.74 -10.54
N ARG A 243 -10.67 -13.93 -11.61
CA ARG A 243 -10.38 -14.40 -12.98
C ARG A 243 -8.97 -14.96 -13.15
N HIS A 244 -8.02 -14.57 -12.31
CA HIS A 244 -6.64 -15.03 -12.35
C HIS A 244 -6.35 -16.12 -11.31
N GLY A 245 -7.38 -16.76 -10.76
CA GLY A 245 -7.23 -17.89 -9.83
C GLY A 245 -6.98 -17.48 -8.38
N PHE A 246 -7.33 -16.26 -7.98
CA PHE A 246 -7.19 -15.82 -6.60
C PHE A 246 -8.53 -15.83 -5.85
N GLY A 247 -8.53 -16.36 -4.63
CA GLY A 247 -9.65 -16.32 -3.71
C GLY A 247 -9.42 -15.31 -2.58
N GLY A 248 -10.41 -14.47 -2.31
CA GLY A 248 -10.34 -13.49 -1.23
C GLY A 248 -10.32 -14.12 0.15
N MET A 249 -9.38 -13.69 0.99
CA MET A 249 -9.15 -14.14 2.36
C MET A 249 -9.78 -13.17 3.36
N LYS A 250 -10.28 -13.68 4.49
CA LYS A 250 -10.71 -12.83 5.60
C LYS A 250 -9.49 -12.20 6.27
N LEU A 251 -9.51 -10.88 6.45
CA LEU A 251 -8.52 -10.19 7.27
C LEU A 251 -8.82 -10.46 8.74
N SER A 252 -7.78 -10.64 9.54
CA SER A 252 -7.91 -11.02 10.94
C SER A 252 -8.41 -9.86 11.82
N SER A 253 -8.82 -10.20 13.05
CA SER A 253 -9.13 -9.20 14.06
C SER A 253 -7.89 -8.35 14.43
N LYS A 254 -6.68 -8.90 14.35
CA LYS A 254 -5.43 -8.14 14.60
C LYS A 254 -5.23 -7.06 13.53
N CYS A 255 -5.49 -7.35 12.25
CA CYS A 255 -5.47 -6.35 11.18
C CYS A 255 -6.43 -5.19 11.48
N LEU A 256 -7.68 -5.51 11.88
CA LEU A 256 -8.69 -4.50 12.23
C LEU A 256 -8.29 -3.70 13.48
N MET A 257 -7.78 -4.36 14.52
CA MET A 257 -7.34 -3.70 15.75
C MET A 257 -6.17 -2.74 15.49
N GLN A 258 -5.19 -3.16 14.70
CA GLN A 258 -4.05 -2.32 14.33
C GLN A 258 -4.48 -1.09 13.53
N ALA A 259 -5.38 -1.27 12.55
CA ALA A 259 -5.95 -0.18 11.80
C ALA A 259 -6.70 0.84 12.68
N LYS A 260 -7.50 0.35 13.65
CA LYS A 260 -8.19 1.22 14.62
C LYS A 260 -7.22 1.91 15.58
N LEU A 261 -6.19 1.22 16.04
CA LEU A 261 -5.18 1.78 16.93
C LEU A 261 -4.39 2.91 16.26
N LEU A 262 -4.05 2.75 14.98
CA LEU A 262 -3.42 3.80 14.18
C LEU A 262 -4.21 5.11 14.22
N LEU A 263 -5.53 5.04 14.04
CA LEU A 263 -6.39 6.22 14.08
C LEU A 263 -6.44 6.83 15.49
N LYS A 264 -6.59 6.01 16.54
CA LYS A 264 -6.59 6.49 17.93
C LYS A 264 -5.31 7.25 18.29
N VAL A 265 -4.14 6.67 18.00
CA VAL A 265 -2.84 7.30 18.30
C VAL A 265 -2.69 8.64 17.57
N ARG A 266 -3.22 8.73 16.34
CA ARG A 266 -3.20 9.95 15.54
C ARG A 266 -4.11 11.04 16.07
N THR A 267 -5.33 10.71 16.48
CA THR A 267 -6.26 11.68 17.05
C THR A 267 -5.65 12.37 18.27
N HIS A 268 -4.91 11.64 19.11
CA HIS A 268 -4.23 12.21 20.28
C HIS A 268 -3.03 13.12 19.94
N ASN A 269 -2.38 12.93 18.79
CA ASN A 269 -1.20 13.71 18.40
C ASN A 269 -1.53 15.03 17.67
N TYR A 270 -2.74 15.15 17.10
CA TYR A 270 -3.18 16.33 16.36
C TYR A 270 -4.36 17.07 17.00
N SER A 271 -5.04 16.47 18.00
CA SER A 271 -6.10 17.11 18.78
C SER A 271 -5.94 16.83 20.28
N PRO A 272 -5.61 17.84 21.11
CA PRO A 272 -5.44 17.66 22.56
C PRO A 272 -6.75 17.51 23.36
N LEU A 273 -7.92 17.42 22.73
CA LEU A 273 -9.20 17.43 23.46
C LEU A 273 -10.09 16.24 23.08
N PRO A 274 -10.25 15.26 23.98
CA PRO A 274 -11.44 14.43 24.00
C PRO A 274 -12.45 15.07 24.97
N CYS A 275 -13.49 15.72 24.46
CA CYS A 275 -14.72 15.84 25.23
C CYS A 275 -15.43 14.48 25.15
N GLU A 276 -15.40 13.73 26.25
CA GLU A 276 -16.25 12.56 26.43
C GLU A 276 -17.72 12.98 26.27
N GLY A 277 -18.40 12.42 25.27
CA GLY A 277 -19.87 12.49 25.19
C GLY A 277 -20.48 12.93 23.86
N GLU A 278 -19.71 13.40 22.87
CA GLU A 278 -20.28 13.79 21.58
C GLU A 278 -19.89 12.83 20.45
N ASN A 279 -20.89 12.38 19.69
CA ASN A 279 -20.72 11.67 18.43
C ASN A 279 -19.75 12.44 17.52
N THR A 280 -18.49 12.02 17.46
CA THR A 280 -17.50 12.57 16.51
C THR A 280 -17.85 12.13 15.09
N ASN A 281 -18.76 12.89 14.48
CA ASN A 281 -19.20 12.70 13.10
C ASN A 281 -18.19 13.19 12.04
N GLY A 282 -17.00 13.64 12.44
CA GLY A 282 -15.91 14.05 11.54
C GLY A 282 -14.66 13.21 11.72
N GLY A 283 -13.92 12.96 10.63
CA GLY A 283 -12.58 12.37 10.69
C GLY A 283 -12.40 11.04 9.96
N PHE A 284 -11.18 10.48 10.06
CA PHE A 284 -10.84 9.19 9.49
C PHE A 284 -11.58 8.04 10.18
N ARG A 285 -12.05 7.06 9.39
CA ARG A 285 -12.79 5.88 9.86
C ARG A 285 -12.29 4.61 9.18
N VAL A 286 -12.42 3.48 9.88
CA VAL A 286 -12.12 2.15 9.32
C VAL A 286 -13.42 1.40 9.08
N PHE A 287 -13.65 0.95 7.85
CA PHE A 287 -14.81 0.17 7.45
C PHE A 287 -14.40 -1.26 7.11
N GLN A 288 -15.21 -2.23 7.54
CA GLN A 288 -15.05 -3.61 7.14
C GLN A 288 -15.96 -3.89 5.93
N ARG A 289 -15.42 -4.52 4.89
CA ARG A 289 -16.14 -4.82 3.64
C ARG A 289 -16.08 -6.31 3.32
N ASP A 290 -16.94 -6.74 2.40
CA ASP A 290 -16.94 -8.09 1.83
C ASP A 290 -16.88 -9.19 2.90
N GLU A 291 -17.75 -9.11 3.92
CA GLU A 291 -17.80 -10.05 5.05
C GLU A 291 -16.47 -10.21 5.80
N GLY A 292 -15.67 -9.13 5.83
CA GLY A 292 -14.36 -9.10 6.49
C GLY A 292 -13.18 -9.47 5.60
N LYS A 293 -13.38 -9.61 4.30
CA LYS A 293 -12.29 -9.86 3.33
C LYS A 293 -11.51 -8.60 2.95
N ALA A 294 -12.04 -7.43 3.28
CA ALA A 294 -11.39 -6.16 3.02
C ALA A 294 -11.60 -5.15 4.16
N LEU A 295 -10.63 -4.25 4.32
CA LEU A 295 -10.68 -3.11 5.23
C LEU A 295 -10.47 -1.82 4.44
N SER A 296 -11.35 -0.84 4.62
CA SER A 296 -11.24 0.46 3.96
C SER A 296 -10.95 1.55 4.97
N LEU A 297 -10.06 2.47 4.60
CA LEU A 297 -9.91 3.75 5.26
C LEU A 297 -10.83 4.73 4.56
N GLY A 298 -11.65 5.45 5.31
CA GLY A 298 -12.43 6.56 4.79
C GLY A 298 -12.21 7.84 5.55
N TRP A 299 -12.54 8.96 4.92
CA TRP A 299 -12.72 10.26 5.54
C TRP A 299 -14.22 10.53 5.60
N GLN A 300 -14.76 10.68 6.81
CA GLN A 300 -16.20 10.65 7.06
C GLN A 300 -16.81 9.38 6.43
N ASP A 301 -17.82 9.51 5.57
CA ASP A 301 -18.48 8.40 4.91
C ASP A 301 -17.86 8.05 3.53
N ARG A 302 -16.82 8.78 3.11
CA ARG A 302 -16.14 8.53 1.83
C ARG A 302 -14.93 7.63 2.02
N CYS A 303 -14.96 6.42 1.45
CA CYS A 303 -13.79 5.56 1.39
C CYS A 303 -12.71 6.17 0.48
N LEU A 304 -11.45 6.10 0.95
CA LEU A 304 -10.27 6.64 0.28
C LEU A 304 -9.40 5.53 -0.30
N LEU A 305 -9.23 4.43 0.43
CA LEU A 305 -8.52 3.25 -0.03
C LEU A 305 -9.06 1.99 0.63
N THR A 306 -8.78 0.85 0.02
CA THR A 306 -9.19 -0.47 0.49
C THR A 306 -8.02 -1.44 0.43
N VAL A 307 -7.81 -2.16 1.53
CA VAL A 307 -6.83 -3.24 1.67
C VAL A 307 -7.58 -4.57 1.64
N SER A 308 -7.13 -5.51 0.82
CA SER A 308 -7.66 -6.87 0.74
C SER A 308 -6.53 -7.90 0.65
N ALA A 309 -6.79 -9.11 1.14
CA ALA A 309 -5.85 -10.23 1.11
C ALA A 309 -6.40 -11.37 0.25
N TRP A 310 -5.51 -12.07 -0.46
CA TRP A 310 -5.85 -13.08 -1.44
C TRP A 310 -4.89 -14.27 -1.38
N GLN A 311 -5.38 -15.45 -1.76
CA GLN A 311 -4.59 -16.68 -1.92
C GLN A 311 -4.86 -17.31 -3.28
N CYS A 312 -3.91 -18.10 -3.80
CA CYS A 312 -4.14 -18.92 -4.98
C CYS A 312 -5.19 -20.01 -4.70
N VAL A 313 -6.03 -20.30 -5.70
CA VAL A 313 -7.07 -21.34 -5.69
C VAL A 313 -6.72 -22.40 -6.74
#